data_AF-A0A6A5RVH1-F1
#
_entry.id   AF-A0A6A5RVH1-F1
#
_cell.length_a   1.000
_cell.length_b   1.000
_cell.length_c   1.000
_cell.angle_alpha   90.00
_cell.angle_beta   90.00
_cell.angle_gamma   90.00
#
_symmetry.space_group_name_H-M   'P 1'
#
loop_
_entity.id
_entity.type
_entity.pdbx_description
1 polymer ?
#
loop_
_entity_poly.entity_id
_entity_poly.type
_entity_poly.pdbx_seq_one_letter_code
_entity_poly.pdbx_strand_id
1 'polypeptide(L)'
;MATAKHPLLLAATVAHGVLSLGHTTKGLEQFKHASISALPTALRGAVKAGWYEGSGFFLIMAILNYKWAQTGLLDVYDKSVAGLLVAILASAAGSYFQSGDKPTATTLAVVAVLQGLGAKRASL
;
A
#
# COMPACT_ATOMS: atom_id res chain seq x y z
N MET A 1 29.52 -2.06 -2.64
CA MET A 1 28.65 -0.89 -2.86
C MET A 1 28.32 -0.31 -1.50
N ALA A 2 28.56 0.99 -1.27
CA ALA A 2 28.25 1.62 0.01
C ALA A 2 26.72 1.57 0.24
N THR A 3 26.31 1.00 1.38
CA THR A 3 24.91 0.89 1.78
C THR A 3 24.39 2.27 2.16
N ALA A 4 23.75 2.99 1.23
CA ALA A 4 22.99 4.17 1.59
C ALA A 4 21.77 3.70 2.38
N LYS A 5 21.78 3.85 3.70
CA LYS A 5 20.67 3.43 4.56
C LYS A 5 19.60 4.52 4.54
N HIS A 6 18.48 4.27 3.88
CA HIS A 6 17.31 5.15 3.93
C HIS A 6 16.29 4.60 4.94
N PRO A 7 16.39 4.93 6.23
CA PRO A 7 15.60 4.30 7.29
C PRO A 7 14.09 4.52 7.13
N LEU A 8 13.66 5.62 6.52
CA LEU A 8 12.23 5.86 6.24
C LEU A 8 11.69 4.92 5.16
N LEU A 9 12.49 4.55 4.16
CA LEU A 9 12.09 3.54 3.17
C LEU A 9 12.12 2.13 3.76
N LEU A 10 13.02 1.86 4.72
CA LEU A 10 12.97 0.62 5.49
C LEU A 10 11.72 0.56 6.38
N ALA A 11 11.35 1.66 7.02
CA ALA A 11 10.08 1.74 7.74
C ALA A 11 8.88 1.57 6.79
N ALA A 12 8.94 2.17 5.59
CA ALA A 12 7.92 1.97 4.56
C ALA A 12 7.83 0.51 4.11
N THR A 13 8.94 -0.21 4.02
CA THR A 13 8.97 -1.67 3.75
C THR A 13 8.11 -2.41 4.75
N VAL A 14 8.36 -2.19 6.06
CA VAL A 14 7.60 -2.84 7.13
C VAL A 14 6.14 -2.44 7.08
N ALA A 15 5.85 -1.15 6.90
CA ALA A 15 4.48 -0.64 6.82
C ALA A 15 3.69 -1.28 5.67
N HIS A 16 4.27 -1.41 4.48
CA HIS A 16 3.63 -2.07 3.35
C HIS A 16 3.48 -3.58 3.55
N GLY A 17 4.44 -4.24 4.22
CA GLY A 17 4.31 -5.64 4.61
C GLY A 17 3.15 -5.86 5.59
N VAL A 18 3.03 -4.99 6.60
CA VAL A 18 1.90 -5.00 7.54
C VAL A 18 0.59 -4.68 6.83
N LEU A 19 0.56 -3.72 5.90
CA LEU A 19 -0.62 -3.44 5.07
C LEU A 19 -1.02 -4.66 4.23
N SER A 20 -0.07 -5.38 3.62
CA SER A 20 -0.36 -6.60 2.85
C SER A 20 -1.05 -7.65 3.71
N LEU A 21 -0.53 -7.91 4.91
CA LEU A 21 -1.13 -8.86 5.85
C LEU A 21 -2.49 -8.37 6.36
N GLY A 22 -2.57 -7.12 6.80
CA GLY A 22 -3.79 -6.51 7.31
C GLY A 22 -4.90 -6.44 6.26
N HIS A 23 -4.57 -6.06 5.03
CA HIS A 23 -5.49 -6.04 3.89
C HIS A 23 -6.02 -7.45 3.60
N THR A 24 -5.14 -8.46 3.57
CA THR A 24 -5.55 -9.86 3.37
C THR A 24 -6.52 -10.33 4.46
N THR A 25 -6.15 -10.15 5.72
CA THR A 25 -6.99 -10.56 6.86
C THR A 25 -8.33 -9.83 6.87
N LYS A 26 -8.33 -8.53 6.59
CA LYS A 26 -9.57 -7.73 6.50
C LYS A 26 -10.47 -8.22 5.38
N GLY A 27 -9.91 -8.55 4.21
CA GLY A 27 -10.68 -9.10 3.09
C GLY A 27 -11.33 -10.44 3.44
N LEU A 28 -10.56 -11.34 4.04
CA LEU A 28 -11.08 -12.64 4.50
C LEU A 28 -12.24 -12.47 5.48
N GLU A 29 -12.21 -11.46 6.34
CA GLU A 29 -13.33 -11.15 7.23
C GLU A 29 -14.52 -10.56 6.48
N GLN A 30 -14.30 -9.57 5.61
CA GLN A 30 -15.37 -8.94 4.82
C GLN A 30 -16.09 -9.94 3.91
N PHE A 31 -15.38 -10.92 3.36
CA PHE A 31 -15.96 -11.94 2.48
C PHE A 31 -16.93 -12.88 3.19
N LYS A 32 -16.94 -12.91 4.53
CA LYS A 32 -17.93 -13.66 5.32
C LYS A 32 -19.26 -12.92 5.42
N HIS A 33 -19.29 -11.62 5.16
CA HIS A 33 -20.51 -10.82 5.29
C HIS A 33 -21.55 -11.23 4.24
N ALA A 34 -22.81 -11.38 4.66
CA ALA A 34 -23.89 -11.89 3.81
C ALA A 34 -24.15 -11.04 2.56
N SER A 35 -23.88 -9.73 2.62
CA SER A 35 -23.99 -8.85 1.44
C SER A 35 -23.00 -9.19 0.33
N ILE A 36 -21.81 -9.71 0.67
CA ILE A 36 -20.81 -10.12 -0.32
C ILE A 36 -21.19 -11.46 -0.95
N SER A 37 -21.74 -12.39 -0.16
CA SER A 37 -22.19 -13.69 -0.68
C SER A 37 -23.44 -13.57 -1.56
N ALA A 38 -24.29 -12.56 -1.32
CA ALA A 38 -25.48 -12.24 -2.10
C ALA A 38 -25.19 -11.59 -3.46
N LEU A 39 -23.95 -11.14 -3.73
CA LEU A 39 -23.57 -10.58 -5.03
C LEU A 39 -23.64 -11.66 -6.13
N PRO A 40 -24.02 -11.27 -7.37
CA PRO A 40 -23.85 -12.12 -8.55
C PRO A 40 -22.42 -12.66 -8.65
N THR A 41 -22.25 -13.90 -9.11
CA THR A 41 -20.95 -14.60 -9.10
C THR A 41 -19.81 -13.78 -9.71
N ALA A 42 -20.05 -13.10 -10.83
CA ALA A 42 -19.05 -12.26 -11.48
C ALA A 42 -18.63 -11.07 -10.60
N LEU A 43 -19.59 -10.37 -9.98
CA LEU A 43 -19.31 -9.23 -9.10
C LEU A 43 -18.61 -9.67 -7.81
N ARG A 44 -19.06 -10.78 -7.22
CA ARG A 44 -18.40 -11.40 -6.06
C ARG A 44 -16.96 -11.80 -6.38
N GLY A 45 -16.74 -12.35 -7.58
CA GLY A 45 -15.42 -12.68 -8.10
C GLY A 45 -14.53 -11.44 -8.23
N ALA A 46 -15.04 -10.38 -8.87
CA ALA A 46 -14.31 -9.13 -9.06
C ALA A 46 -13.91 -8.46 -7.72
N VAL A 47 -14.83 -8.41 -6.75
CA VAL A 47 -14.53 -7.88 -5.41
C VAL A 47 -13.42 -8.68 -4.72
N LYS A 48 -13.51 -10.02 -4.74
CA LYS A 48 -12.49 -10.88 -4.10
C LYS A 48 -11.14 -10.79 -4.80
N ALA A 49 -11.15 -10.86 -6.14
CA ALA A 49 -9.93 -10.80 -6.95
C ALA A 49 -9.21 -9.47 -6.75
N GLY A 50 -9.91 -8.34 -6.90
CA GLY A 50 -9.32 -7.01 -6.71
C GLY A 50 -8.77 -6.80 -5.30
N TRP A 51 -9.37 -7.44 -4.30
CA TRP A 51 -8.84 -7.42 -2.94
C TRP A 51 -7.51 -8.17 -2.81
N TYR A 52 -7.41 -9.38 -3.39
CA TYR A 52 -6.17 -10.15 -3.38
C TYR A 52 -5.07 -9.48 -4.22
N GLU A 53 -5.44 -8.86 -5.35
CA GLU A 53 -4.54 -8.01 -6.13
C GLU A 53 -4.00 -6.85 -5.29
N GLY A 54 -4.85 -6.18 -4.52
CA GLY A 54 -4.44 -5.14 -3.57
C GLY A 54 -3.46 -5.64 -2.49
N SER A 55 -3.69 -6.84 -1.95
CA SER A 55 -2.76 -7.47 -1.02
C SER A 55 -1.39 -7.75 -1.67
N GLY A 56 -1.39 -8.35 -2.86
CA GLY A 56 -0.17 -8.58 -3.63
C GLY A 56 0.57 -7.29 -3.98
N PHE A 57 -0.17 -6.24 -4.35
CA PHE A 57 0.37 -4.92 -4.61
C PHE A 57 1.13 -4.35 -3.40
N PHE A 58 0.55 -4.40 -2.20
CA PHE A 58 1.26 -3.95 -0.99
C PHE A 58 2.53 -4.75 -0.73
N LEU A 59 2.54 -6.07 -0.96
CA LEU A 59 3.75 -6.88 -0.82
C LEU A 59 4.83 -6.50 -1.84
N ILE A 60 4.45 -6.27 -3.10
CA ILE A 60 5.39 -5.79 -4.14
C ILE A 60 5.99 -4.44 -3.71
N MET A 61 5.17 -3.53 -3.20
CA MET A 61 5.63 -2.22 -2.71
C MET A 61 6.54 -2.34 -1.48
N ALA A 62 6.32 -3.34 -0.61
CA ALA A 62 7.23 -3.62 0.50
C ALA A 62 8.62 -4.02 -0.02
N ILE A 63 8.68 -4.99 -0.95
CA ILE A 63 9.93 -5.46 -1.55
C ILE A 63 10.65 -4.32 -2.27
N LEU A 64 9.90 -3.49 -3.02
CA LEU A 64 10.46 -2.37 -3.77
C LEU A 64 11.02 -1.28 -2.83
N ASN A 65 10.31 -0.96 -1.75
CA ASN A 65 10.83 -0.06 -0.72
C ASN A 65 12.07 -0.63 -0.03
N TYR A 66 12.19 -1.96 0.13
CA TYR A 66 13.38 -2.56 0.71
C TYR A 66 14.60 -2.39 -0.21
N LYS A 67 14.41 -2.58 -1.52
CA LYS A 67 15.43 -2.28 -2.54
C LYS A 67 15.86 -0.81 -2.42
N TRP A 68 14.91 0.13 -2.50
CA TRP A 68 15.21 1.56 -2.41
C TRP A 68 15.78 1.98 -1.05
N ALA A 69 15.51 1.24 0.02
CA ALA A 69 16.12 1.47 1.32
C ALA A 69 17.65 1.25 1.32
N GLN A 70 18.17 0.48 0.36
CA GLN A 70 19.60 0.21 0.17
C GLN A 70 20.23 1.07 -0.93
N THR A 71 19.46 1.44 -1.95
CA THR A 71 19.96 2.10 -3.16
C THR A 71 19.61 3.59 -3.27
N GLY A 72 18.58 4.04 -2.56
CA GLY A 72 17.89 5.29 -2.86
C GLY A 72 16.98 5.18 -4.09
N LEU A 73 16.38 6.31 -4.47
CA LEU A 73 15.63 6.46 -5.74
C LEU A 73 16.60 7.01 -6.79
N LEU A 74 16.97 6.19 -7.77
CA LEU A 74 18.13 6.45 -8.64
C LEU A 74 17.80 7.36 -9.83
N ASP A 75 16.56 7.31 -10.32
CA ASP A 75 16.16 7.99 -11.54
C ASP A 75 14.72 8.51 -11.51
N VAL A 76 14.27 9.07 -12.63
CA VAL A 76 12.90 9.57 -12.79
C VAL A 76 11.86 8.46 -12.63
N TYR A 77 12.17 7.22 -13.02
CA TYR A 77 11.21 6.12 -12.96
C TYR A 77 10.99 5.68 -11.52
N ASP A 78 12.06 5.53 -10.73
CA ASP A 78 11.98 5.28 -9.29
C ASP A 78 11.14 6.39 -8.59
N LYS A 79 11.44 7.66 -8.89
CA LYS A 79 10.71 8.82 -8.35
C LYS A 79 9.23 8.81 -8.77
N SER A 80 8.93 8.46 -10.03
CA SER A 80 7.57 8.36 -10.55
C SER A 80 6.78 7.25 -9.87
N VAL A 81 7.36 6.06 -9.71
CA VAL A 81 6.67 4.94 -9.02
C VAL A 81 6.41 5.31 -7.56
N ALA A 82 7.40 5.89 -6.86
CA ALA A 82 7.22 6.34 -5.49
C ALA A 82 6.13 7.43 -5.37
N GLY A 83 6.09 8.38 -6.31
CA GLY A 83 5.06 9.42 -6.37
C GLY A 83 3.66 8.86 -6.63
N LEU A 84 3.53 7.94 -7.59
CA LEU A 84 2.26 7.25 -7.87
C LEU A 84 1.79 6.44 -6.65
N LEU A 85 2.70 5.77 -5.95
CA LEU A 85 2.37 5.03 -4.73
C LEU A 85 1.79 5.96 -3.65
N VAL A 86 2.39 7.13 -3.42
CA VAL A 86 1.85 8.13 -2.48
C VAL A 86 0.45 8.58 -2.91
N ALA A 87 0.26 8.88 -4.20
CA ALA A 87 -1.03 9.31 -4.74
C ALA A 87 -2.12 8.24 -4.57
N ILE A 88 -1.80 6.97 -4.85
CA ILE A 88 -2.71 5.83 -4.67
C ILE A 88 -3.09 5.66 -3.20
N LEU A 89 -2.11 5.67 -2.28
CA LEU A 89 -2.37 5.53 -0.84
C LEU A 89 -3.22 6.67 -0.29
N ALA A 90 -2.93 7.92 -0.67
CA ALA A 90 -3.69 9.09 -0.24
C ALA A 90 -5.12 9.09 -0.82
N SER A 91 -5.27 8.73 -2.09
CA SER A 91 -6.60 8.63 -2.73
C SER A 91 -7.43 7.51 -2.10
N ALA A 92 -6.83 6.34 -1.86
CA ALA A 92 -7.49 5.24 -1.17
C ALA A 92 -7.88 5.63 0.27
N ALA A 93 -7.02 6.36 0.99
CA ALA A 93 -7.35 6.90 2.30
C ALA A 93 -8.60 7.80 2.25
N GLY A 94 -8.68 8.69 1.25
CA GLY A 94 -9.85 9.53 0.98
C GLY A 94 -11.12 8.71 0.74
N SER A 95 -11.04 7.69 -0.13
CA SER A 95 -12.17 6.80 -0.43
C SER A 95 -12.67 6.03 0.81
N TYR A 96 -11.76 5.50 1.62
CA TYR A 96 -12.13 4.81 2.87
C TYR A 96 -12.71 5.76 3.91
N PHE A 97 -12.25 7.02 3.95
CA PHE A 97 -12.83 8.02 4.84
C PHE A 97 -14.28 8.33 4.45
N GLN A 98 -14.54 8.49 3.15
CA GLN A 98 -15.87 8.75 2.60
C GLN A 98 -16.84 7.58 2.81
N SER A 99 -16.35 6.34 2.78
CA SER A 99 -17.18 5.15 3.04
C SER A 99 -17.41 4.86 4.53
N GLY A 100 -16.83 5.65 5.43
CA GLY A 100 -17.00 5.52 6.89
C GLY A 100 -15.94 4.63 7.57
N ASP A 101 -15.02 4.03 6.82
CA ASP A 101 -13.95 3.18 7.32
C ASP A 101 -12.72 4.00 7.75
N LYS A 102 -12.93 4.82 8.78
CA LYS A 102 -11.92 5.73 9.33
C LYS A 102 -10.62 5.03 9.79
N PRO A 103 -10.64 3.81 10.36
CA PRO A 103 -9.40 3.11 10.72
C PRO A 103 -8.51 2.82 9.51
N THR A 104 -9.07 2.29 8.42
CA THR A 104 -8.30 2.04 7.20
C THR A 104 -7.86 3.34 6.54
N ALA A 105 -8.73 4.36 6.50
CA ALA A 105 -8.37 5.67 6.00
C ALA A 105 -7.14 6.26 6.72
N THR A 106 -7.17 6.26 8.06
CA THR A 106 -6.06 6.76 8.88
C THR A 106 -4.78 5.97 8.64
N THR A 107 -4.89 4.64 8.57
CA THR A 107 -3.73 3.77 8.33
C THR A 107 -3.06 4.09 7.00
N LEU A 108 -3.84 4.17 5.92
CA LEU A 108 -3.32 4.49 4.59
C LEU A 108 -2.74 5.90 4.52
N ALA A 109 -3.35 6.88 5.19
CA ALA A 109 -2.83 8.25 5.24
C ALA A 109 -1.47 8.32 5.95
N VAL A 110 -1.30 7.61 7.07
CA VAL A 110 -0.01 7.52 7.78
C VAL A 110 1.05 6.88 6.89
N VAL A 111 0.72 5.78 6.20
CA VAL A 111 1.66 5.13 5.29
C VAL A 111 1.98 6.00 4.07
N ALA A 112 1.00 6.75 3.54
CA ALA A 112 1.24 7.71 2.46
C ALA A 112 2.23 8.81 2.86
N VAL A 113 2.08 9.36 4.07
CA VAL A 113 3.02 10.36 4.62
C VAL A 113 4.41 9.74 4.80
N LEU A 114 4.49 8.55 5.39
CA LEU A 114 5.76 7.83 5.56
C LEU A 114 6.46 7.58 4.21
N GLN A 115 5.71 7.07 3.23
CA GLN A 115 6.21 6.83 1.87
C GLN A 115 6.71 8.12 1.21
N GLY A 116 5.93 9.21 1.30
CA GLY A 116 6.28 10.50 0.72
C GLY A 116 7.53 11.12 1.36
N LEU A 117 7.65 11.05 2.68
CA LEU A 117 8.86 11.49 3.39
C LEU A 117 10.07 10.63 3.06
N GLY A 118 9.88 9.30 2.96
CA GLY A 118 10.92 8.37 2.52
C GLY A 118 11.42 8.68 1.12
N ALA A 119 10.51 8.84 0.17
CA ALA A 119 10.83 9.18 -1.21
C ALA A 119 11.56 10.53 -1.33
N LYS A 120 11.06 11.56 -0.62
CA LYS A 120 11.70 12.89 -0.61
C LYS A 120 13.13 12.84 -0.09
N ARG A 121 13.40 12.07 0.97
CA ARG A 121 14.75 11.96 1.57
C ARG A 121 15.69 11.02 0.83
N ALA A 122 15.16 10.13 0.00
CA ALA A 122 15.94 9.17 -0.78
C ALA A 122 16.12 9.58 -2.25
N SER A 123 15.53 10.71 -2.65
CA SER A 123 15.75 11.33 -3.94
C SER A 123 17.09 12.06 -3.92
N LEU A 124 18.02 11.64 -4.78
CA LEU A 124 19.21 12.41 -5.15
C LEU A 124 18.81 13.66 -5.96
#